data_AF-A0A0C9TQH9-F1
#
_entry.id   AF-A0A0C9TQH9-F1
#
_cell.length_a   1.000
_cell.length_b   1.000
_cell.length_c   1.000
_cell.angle_alpha   90.00
_cell.angle_beta   90.00
_cell.angle_gamma   90.00
#
_symmetry.space_group_name_H-M   'P 1'
#
loop_
_entity.id
_entity.type
_entity.pdbx_description
1 polymer ?
#
loop_
_entity_poly.entity_id
_entity_poly.type
_entity_poly.pdbx_seq_one_letter_code
_entity_poly.pdbx_strand_id
1 'polypeptide(L)' 'MPSEVTQPTRSDSTPQQASTQPGDGARAHNEEDKVPWKDEVIGYAKVTRGKLLGKKDTVEMGHQILEGEVKPKETHKD' A
#
# COMPACT_ATOMS: atom_id res chain seq x y z
N MET A 1 -19.20 -62.74 -3.08
CA MET A 1 -17.81 -62.19 -3.06
C MET A 1 -17.68 -61.33 -1.81
N PRO A 2 -16.67 -61.49 -0.95
CA PRO A 2 -16.45 -60.54 0.13
C PRO A 2 -15.61 -59.37 -0.39
N SER A 3 -16.08 -58.14 -0.18
CA SER A 3 -15.29 -56.95 -0.43
C SER A 3 -14.28 -56.77 0.70
N GLU A 4 -13.01 -56.64 0.34
CA GLU A 4 -11.96 -56.24 1.28
C GLU A 4 -12.12 -54.75 1.60
N VAL A 5 -12.40 -54.44 2.87
CA VAL A 5 -12.46 -53.06 3.36
C VAL A 5 -11.11 -52.75 4.00
N THR A 6 -10.32 -51.87 3.39
CA THR A 6 -9.06 -51.40 3.99
C THR A 6 -9.34 -50.40 5.10
N GLN A 7 -8.52 -50.42 6.15
CA GLN A 7 -8.67 -49.49 7.27
C GLN A 7 -8.12 -48.10 6.89
N PRO A 8 -8.76 -47.00 7.30
CA PRO A 8 -8.25 -45.66 7.03
C PRO A 8 -6.95 -45.42 7.80
N THR A 9 -5.88 -45.06 7.07
CA THR A 9 -4.64 -44.60 7.69
C THR A 9 -4.88 -43.23 8.34
N ARG A 10 -4.96 -43.19 9.67
CA ARG A 10 -5.02 -41.94 10.43
C ARG A 10 -3.59 -41.43 10.65
N SER A 11 -3.29 -40.29 10.07
CA SER A 11 -2.04 -39.56 10.34
C SER A 11 -2.26 -38.62 11.53
N ASP A 12 -1.54 -38.85 12.63
CA ASP A 12 -1.56 -37.97 13.81
C ASP A 12 -0.51 -36.84 13.73
N SER A 13 0.27 -36.76 12.65
CA SER A 13 1.22 -35.66 12.43
C SER A 13 0.51 -34.49 11.75
N THR A 14 0.45 -33.34 12.43
CA THR A 14 0.11 -32.07 11.78
C THR A 14 1.07 -31.83 10.62
N PRO A 15 0.62 -31.45 9.40
CA PRO A 15 1.53 -31.04 8.35
C PRO A 15 2.37 -29.88 8.90
N GLN A 16 3.68 -30.08 8.98
CA GLN A 16 4.60 -29.04 9.44
C GLN A 16 4.59 -27.95 8.36
N GLN A 17 3.77 -26.91 8.56
CA GLN A 17 3.82 -25.74 7.71
C GLN A 17 5.21 -25.13 7.89
N ALA A 18 6.04 -25.33 6.87
CA ALA A 18 7.34 -24.72 6.78
C ALA A 18 7.21 -23.23 7.07
N SER A 19 8.13 -22.73 7.91
CA SER A 19 8.27 -21.32 8.27
C SER A 19 8.13 -20.46 7.01
N THR A 20 6.99 -19.79 6.84
CA THR A 20 6.92 -18.70 5.87
C THR A 20 7.63 -17.54 6.51
N GLN A 21 8.95 -17.50 6.38
CA GLN A 21 9.73 -16.30 6.67
C GLN A 21 9.06 -15.18 5.89
N PRO A 22 8.42 -14.20 6.56
CA PRO A 22 7.94 -13.03 5.86
C PRO A 22 9.20 -12.39 5.28
N GLY A 23 9.28 -12.31 3.95
CA GLY A 23 10.31 -11.47 3.35
C GLY A 23 10.19 -10.07 3.96
N ASP A 24 11.32 -9.40 4.13
CA ASP A 24 11.49 -8.09 4.79
C ASP A 24 10.58 -6.97 4.24
N GLY A 25 9.82 -7.21 3.16
CA GLY A 25 8.98 -6.22 2.49
C GLY A 25 9.76 -5.05 1.90
N ALA A 26 11.08 -4.99 2.13
CA ALA A 26 11.91 -3.82 1.95
C ALA A 26 12.36 -3.56 0.51
N ARG A 27 11.81 -4.28 -0.49
CA ARG A 27 11.82 -3.74 -1.86
C ARG A 27 10.74 -2.67 -1.97
N ALA A 28 10.93 -1.60 -1.19
CA ALA A 28 10.37 -0.30 -1.50
C ALA A 28 10.81 0.06 -2.92
N HIS A 29 9.85 0.55 -3.69
CA HIS A 29 9.97 0.78 -5.12
C HIS A 29 11.23 1.61 -5.43
N ASN A 30 11.88 1.38 -6.58
CA ASN A 30 12.90 2.30 -7.09
C ASN A 30 12.26 3.70 -7.20
N GLU A 31 12.52 4.55 -6.21
CA GLU A 31 11.81 5.80 -5.90
C GLU A 31 12.49 7.04 -6.51
N GLU A 32 13.50 6.88 -7.37
CA GLU A 32 14.27 8.03 -7.86
C GLU A 32 13.47 8.97 -8.79
N ASP A 33 12.43 8.47 -9.46
CA ASP A 33 11.62 9.24 -10.42
C ASP A 33 10.15 9.46 -10.01
N LYS A 34 9.76 9.03 -8.81
CA LYS A 34 8.37 9.14 -8.35
C LYS A 34 8.23 10.08 -7.16
N VAL A 35 7.20 10.91 -7.20
CA VAL A 35 6.76 11.71 -6.06
C VAL A 35 6.53 10.76 -4.87
N PRO A 36 7.06 11.06 -3.67
CA PRO A 36 6.84 10.23 -2.49
C PRO A 36 5.36 9.97 -2.27
N TRP A 37 4.99 8.76 -1.85
CA TRP A 37 3.57 8.38 -1.66
C TRP A 37 2.78 9.37 -0.79
N LYS A 38 3.40 9.90 0.27
CA LYS A 38 2.77 10.93 1.12
C LYS A 38 2.44 12.20 0.34
N ASP A 39 3.36 12.65 -0.50
CA ASP A 39 3.20 13.86 -1.30
C ASP A 39 2.09 13.64 -2.35
N GLU A 40 2.06 12.46 -2.98
CA GLU A 40 0.99 12.05 -3.89
C GLU A 40 -0.40 12.13 -3.22
N VAL A 41 -0.53 11.55 -2.02
CA VAL A 41 -1.77 11.59 -1.24
C VAL A 41 -2.18 13.04 -0.90
N ILE A 42 -1.23 13.88 -0.49
CA ILE A 42 -1.50 15.29 -0.19
C ILE A 42 -1.94 16.05 -1.45
N GLY A 43 -1.30 15.80 -2.59
CA GLY A 43 -1.65 16.38 -3.89
C GLY A 43 -3.09 16.07 -4.28
N TYR A 44 -3.49 14.80 -4.26
CA TYR A 44 -4.87 14.38 -4.54
C TYR A 44 -5.90 14.97 -3.57
N ALA A 45 -5.57 15.03 -2.27
CA ALA A 45 -6.44 15.63 -1.27
C ALA A 45 -6.66 17.13 -1.56
N LYS A 46 -5.61 17.86 -1.95
CA LYS A 46 -5.71 19.27 -2.33
C LYS A 46 -6.52 19.48 -3.61
N VAL A 47 -6.31 18.67 -4.65
CA VAL A 47 -7.11 18.74 -5.88
C VAL A 47 -8.60 18.52 -5.58
N THR A 48 -8.92 17.46 -4.83
CA THR A 48 -10.30 17.12 -4.47
C THR A 48 -10.94 18.22 -3.62
N ARG A 49 -10.25 18.68 -2.57
CA ARG A 49 -10.74 19.74 -1.68
C ARG A 49 -10.90 21.06 -2.41
N GLY A 50 -9.95 21.43 -3.27
CA GLY A 50 -9.99 22.65 -4.06
C GLY A 50 -11.18 22.67 -5.02
N LYS A 51 -11.42 21.56 -5.73
CA LYS A 51 -12.60 21.39 -6.60
C LYS A 51 -13.91 21.50 -5.83
N LEU A 52 -13.99 20.84 -4.68
CA LEU A 52 -15.18 20.84 -3.83
C LEU A 52 -15.49 22.23 -3.24
N LEU A 53 -14.45 22.98 -2.86
CA LEU A 53 -14.59 24.31 -2.23
C LEU A 53 -14.52 25.47 -3.23
N GLY A 54 -14.40 25.21 -4.53
CA GLY A 54 -14.24 26.26 -5.56
C GLY A 54 -12.93 27.06 -5.45
N LYS A 55 -11.89 26.51 -4.82
CA LYS A 55 -10.60 27.18 -4.58
C LYS A 55 -9.56 26.74 -5.62
N LYS A 56 -9.40 27.54 -6.67
CA LYS A 56 -8.46 27.25 -7.79
C LYS A 56 -7.01 27.13 -7.32
N ASP A 57 -6.54 28.02 -6.45
CA ASP A 57 -5.18 27.99 -5.91
C ASP A 57 -4.85 26.66 -5.20
N THR A 58 -5.84 26.06 -4.52
CA THR A 58 -5.67 24.78 -3.84
C THR A 58 -5.61 23.61 -4.83
N VAL A 59 -6.32 23.72 -5.97
CA VAL A 59 -6.25 22.75 -7.05
C VAL A 59 -4.88 22.81 -7.72
N GLU A 60 -4.42 23.99 -8.10
CA GLU A 60 -3.12 24.22 -8.74
C GLU A 60 -1.97 23.71 -7.86
N MET A 61 -1.99 24.05 -6.57
CA MET A 61 -0.99 23.54 -5.62
C MET A 61 -1.05 22.02 -5.47
N GLY A 62 -2.22 21.40 -5.61
CA GLY A 62 -2.34 19.94 -5.61
C GLY A 62 -1.69 19.29 -6.83
N HIS A 63 -1.85 19.90 -8.01
CA HIS A 63 -1.21 19.45 -9.24
C HIS A 63 0.32 19.60 -9.19
N GLN A 64 0.82 20.74 -8.71
CA GLN A 64 2.26 20.98 -8.54
C GLN A 64 2.94 19.96 -7.61
N ILE A 65 2.23 19.48 -6.59
CA ILE A 65 2.74 18.42 -5.71
C ILE A 65 2.79 17.08 -6.45
N LEU A 66 1.75 16.75 -7.23
CA LEU A 66 1.71 15.51 -8.04
C LEU A 66 2.75 15.49 -9.17
N GLU A 67 3.15 16.65 -9.65
CA GLU A 67 4.22 16.84 -10.65
C GLU A 67 5.62 16.88 -10.00
N GLY A 68 5.70 16.93 -8.67
CA GLY A 68 6.96 17.01 -7.93
C GLY A 68 7.61 18.40 -7.94
N GLU A 69 6.93 19.43 -8.42
CA GLU A 69 7.43 20.82 -8.47
C GLU A 69 7.52 21.46 -7.08
N VAL A 70 6.60 21.11 -6.19
CA VAL A 70 6.48 21.73 -4.86
C VAL A 70 6.36 20.67 -3.77
N LYS A 71 7.23 20.75 -2.75
CA LYS A 71 7.10 19.92 -1.54
C LYS A 71 5.95 20.40 -0.66
N PRO A 72 5.10 19.51 -0.12
CA PRO A 72 4.07 19.90 0.81
C PRO A 72 4.65 20.60 2.04
N LYS A 73 4.08 21.74 2.43
CA LYS A 73 4.41 22.37 3.71
C LYS A 73 3.89 21.49 4.85
N GLU A 74 4.79 20.72 5.46
CA GLU A 74 4.48 19.99 6.70
C GLU A 74 4.18 21.00 7.79
N THR A 75 2.94 21.00 8.28
CA THR A 75 2.59 21.70 9.52
C THR A 75 2.74 20.68 10.63
N HIS A 76 3.98 20.53 11.13
CA HIS A 76 4.15 19.97 12.47
C HIS A 76 3.50 20.97 13.43
N LYS A 77 2.44 20.53 14.10
CA LYS A 77 1.80 21.29 15.16
C LYS A 77 2.41 20.75 16.45
N ASP A 78 3.36 21.50 17.00
CA ASP A 78 3.88 21.30 18.37
C ASP A 78 2.75 21.40 19.41
#